data_AF-A0A1W1X1Q5-F1
#
_entry.id   AF-A0A1W1X1Q5-F1
#
_cell.length_a   1.000
_cell.length_b   1.000
_cell.length_c   1.000
_cell.angle_alpha   90.00
_cell.angle_beta   90.00
_cell.angle_gamma   90.00
#
_symmetry.space_group_name_H-M   'P 1'
#
loop_
_entity.id
_entity.type
_entity.pdbx_description
1 polymer ?
#
loop_
_entity_poly.entity_id
_entity_poly.type
_entity_poly.pdbx_seq_one_letter_code
_entity_poly.pdbx_strand_id
1 'polypeptide(L)'
;MMRRMLLAVLFLCAVVLYAHGPAEAGEGPCLTSFFTKSLHFSGKGMRYWYEEPNGFMSITGIPYNQLGCKKCHATSCDACHMTQKGEKKRFSKRAAKSMNTCMACHSREGLTFKLDGRHNQLDVHVAAGMVCSDCHYRSDVHGDGRERTSMRHPKAVRATCEECHVQQERESPAYDPDTPSHSAHGGKLACAACHVTNTMSCYNCHFGAFLKTGQKKGNFLPEKSWMLLINYNGQVTSGNVMSLVYKNRPFVAYVPYFTHSISAQGRRCDDCHGNAAVQRMVKGEKVPVMRFENGTLIPWQGVVPTIPNKLDWVYLDKTPQGWRPLQDAQPAKIQFAAYGQPMTEKQLEALAQKPQAKQ
;
A
#
# COMPACT_ATOMS: atom_id res chain seq x y z
N MET A 1 -1.49 74.47 -54.69
CA MET A 1 -1.75 75.82 -54.16
C MET A 1 -2.26 75.69 -52.73
N MET A 2 -1.54 76.30 -51.78
CA MET A 2 -1.83 76.32 -50.33
C MET A 2 -3.20 76.93 -49.99
N ARG A 3 -3.90 76.35 -49.01
CA ARG A 3 -4.63 77.15 -48.00
C ARG A 3 -4.93 76.39 -46.70
N ARG A 4 -4.39 77.01 -45.64
CA ARG A 4 -4.59 76.95 -44.18
C ARG A 4 -5.95 76.45 -43.64
N MET A 5 -5.89 75.97 -42.39
CA MET A 5 -6.90 75.93 -41.29
C MET A 5 -7.04 74.49 -40.74
N LEU A 6 -7.10 74.18 -39.44
CA LEU A 6 -7.00 74.90 -38.15
C LEU A 6 -6.94 73.78 -37.06
N LEU A 7 -6.60 74.19 -35.84
CA LEU A 7 -7.00 73.61 -34.55
C LEU A 7 -6.28 72.37 -33.98
N ALA A 8 -5.46 72.71 -32.99
CA ALA A 8 -5.03 71.88 -31.88
C ALA A 8 -6.21 71.34 -31.05
N VAL A 9 -6.13 70.07 -30.62
CA VAL A 9 -6.80 69.56 -29.42
C VAL A 9 -5.90 68.54 -28.72
N LEU A 10 -5.34 69.00 -27.60
CA LEU A 10 -5.10 68.30 -26.33
C LEU A 10 -4.55 66.86 -26.35
N PHE A 11 -3.25 66.78 -26.05
CA PHE A 11 -2.60 65.66 -25.40
C PHE A 11 -3.24 65.43 -24.01
N LEU A 12 -3.96 64.32 -23.84
CA LEU A 12 -4.23 63.76 -22.51
C LEU A 12 -3.50 62.40 -22.41
N CYS A 13 -2.35 62.43 -21.76
CA CYS A 13 -1.62 61.24 -21.35
C CYS A 13 -2.46 60.44 -20.34
N ALA A 14 -3.12 59.37 -20.79
CA ALA A 14 -3.56 58.28 -19.93
C ALA A 14 -2.69 57.06 -20.25
N VAL A 15 -1.52 57.01 -19.63
CA VAL A 15 -0.71 55.79 -19.57
C VAL A 15 -1.43 54.81 -18.64
N VAL A 16 -2.31 53.99 -19.19
CA VAL A 16 -2.76 52.78 -18.52
C VAL A 16 -1.70 51.73 -18.80
N LEU A 17 -0.67 51.71 -17.96
CA LEU A 17 0.24 50.58 -17.85
C LEU A 17 -0.57 49.39 -17.33
N TYR A 18 -1.09 48.58 -18.24
CA TYR A 18 -1.50 47.21 -17.93
C TYR A 18 -0.23 46.45 -17.55
N ALA A 19 0.11 46.49 -16.26
CA ALA A 19 1.02 45.53 -15.65
C ALA A 19 0.37 44.15 -15.79
N HIS A 20 0.71 43.44 -16.87
CA HIS A 20 0.53 42.01 -16.92
C HIS A 20 1.56 41.46 -15.93
N GLY A 21 1.14 41.33 -14.67
CA GLY A 21 1.81 40.41 -13.75
C GLY A 21 1.94 39.05 -14.45
N PRO A 22 2.96 38.24 -14.12
CA PRO A 22 3.04 36.89 -14.67
C PRO A 22 1.71 36.24 -14.35
N ALA A 23 0.97 35.86 -15.40
CA ALA A 23 -0.20 35.04 -15.24
C ALA A 23 0.25 33.88 -14.37
N GLU A 24 -0.31 33.78 -13.15
CA GLU A 24 -0.29 32.51 -12.45
C GLU A 24 -0.71 31.49 -13.49
N ALA A 25 0.14 30.50 -13.73
CA ALA A 25 -0.16 29.41 -14.62
C ALA A 25 -1.38 28.69 -14.04
N GLY A 26 -2.56 29.20 -14.34
CA GLY A 26 -3.83 28.55 -14.09
C GLY A 26 -3.72 27.17 -14.71
N GLU A 27 -3.86 26.17 -13.86
CA GLU A 27 -3.94 24.77 -14.25
C GLU A 27 -4.85 24.67 -15.47
N GLY A 28 -4.27 24.31 -16.62
CA GLY A 28 -5.02 24.25 -17.87
C GLY A 28 -6.26 23.34 -17.72
N PRO A 29 -7.42 23.69 -18.30
CA PRO A 29 -8.71 23.04 -18.04
C PRO A 29 -8.89 21.66 -18.71
N CYS A 30 -7.84 20.86 -18.86
CA CYS A 30 -7.82 19.78 -19.84
C CYS A 30 -7.92 18.36 -19.28
N LEU A 31 -8.33 18.18 -18.02
CA LEU A 31 -8.76 16.88 -17.50
C LEU A 31 -9.98 17.05 -16.58
N THR A 32 -11.10 17.51 -17.12
CA THR A 32 -12.43 17.33 -16.49
C THR A 32 -12.90 15.88 -16.69
N SER A 33 -12.18 14.93 -16.09
CA SER A 33 -12.51 13.50 -16.11
C SER A 33 -12.80 13.02 -14.71
N PHE A 34 -13.70 12.03 -14.57
CA PHE A 34 -13.90 11.35 -13.30
C PHE A 34 -12.60 10.72 -12.75
N PHE A 35 -11.61 10.50 -13.62
CA PHE A 35 -10.25 10.07 -13.25
C PHE A 35 -9.55 11.01 -12.29
N THR A 36 -9.81 12.32 -12.34
CA THR A 36 -9.13 13.26 -11.43
C THR A 36 -9.55 13.09 -9.97
N LYS A 37 -10.69 12.44 -9.74
CA LYS A 37 -11.17 12.06 -8.41
C LYS A 37 -10.67 10.68 -7.96
N SER A 38 -9.95 9.95 -8.81
CA SER A 38 -9.38 8.64 -8.49
C SER A 38 -8.22 8.73 -7.50
N LEU A 39 -7.89 7.61 -6.87
CA LEU A 39 -6.70 7.52 -6.00
C LEU A 39 -5.39 7.62 -6.79
N HIS A 40 -5.35 7.14 -8.04
CA HIS A 40 -4.16 7.20 -8.89
C HIS A 40 -3.80 8.64 -9.30
N PHE A 41 -4.81 9.48 -9.54
CA PHE A 41 -4.59 10.89 -9.85
C PHE A 41 -4.32 11.72 -8.58
N SER A 42 -5.18 11.59 -7.57
CA SER A 42 -5.14 12.47 -6.40
C SER A 42 -4.06 12.10 -5.37
N GLY A 43 -3.72 10.80 -5.27
CA GLY A 43 -2.92 10.27 -4.17
C GLY A 43 -3.56 10.46 -2.79
N LYS A 44 -4.85 10.79 -2.73
CA LYS A 44 -5.57 11.16 -1.50
C LYS A 44 -5.50 10.07 -0.44
N GLY A 45 -5.46 8.81 -0.85
CA GLY A 45 -5.32 7.67 0.04
C GLY A 45 -4.03 7.70 0.86
N MET A 46 -2.89 7.92 0.21
CA MET A 46 -1.60 7.99 0.90
C MET A 46 -1.51 9.24 1.78
N ARG A 47 -1.98 10.38 1.28
CA ARG A 47 -2.02 11.63 2.01
C ARG A 47 -2.83 11.52 3.31
N TYR A 48 -4.06 11.01 3.21
CA TYR A 48 -4.98 10.92 4.35
C TYR A 48 -4.35 10.15 5.52
N TRP A 49 -3.85 8.94 5.30
CA TRP A 49 -3.26 8.12 6.37
C TRP A 49 -1.93 8.69 6.89
N TYR A 50 -1.20 9.44 6.08
CA TYR A 50 0.00 10.12 6.55
C TYR A 50 -0.32 11.32 7.45
N GLU A 51 -1.32 12.12 7.09
CA GLU A 51 -1.67 13.40 7.74
C GLU A 51 -2.71 13.28 8.86
N GLU A 52 -3.43 12.17 9.00
CA GLU A 52 -4.40 12.01 10.09
C GLU A 52 -3.74 12.14 11.49
N PRO A 53 -4.50 12.40 12.58
CA PRO A 53 -3.92 12.69 13.90
C PRO A 53 -2.94 11.63 14.44
N ASN A 54 -3.20 10.35 14.13
CA ASN A 54 -2.33 9.24 14.49
C ASN A 54 -1.32 8.86 13.39
N GLY A 55 -1.34 9.55 12.26
CA GLY A 55 -0.45 9.35 11.13
C GLY A 55 0.96 9.85 11.37
N PHE A 56 1.85 9.46 10.47
CA PHE A 56 3.28 9.71 10.62
C PHE A 56 3.64 11.20 10.55
N MET A 57 2.79 12.05 9.97
CA MET A 57 2.98 13.51 10.00
C MET A 57 3.07 14.06 11.42
N SER A 58 2.35 13.47 12.38
CA SER A 58 2.43 13.88 13.79
C SER A 58 3.83 13.69 14.41
N ILE A 59 4.65 12.82 13.82
CA ILE A 59 6.06 12.66 14.18
C ILE A 59 6.91 13.60 13.33
N THR A 60 6.72 13.62 12.00
CA THR A 60 7.66 14.32 11.11
C THR A 60 7.49 15.85 11.14
N GLY A 61 6.27 16.34 11.31
CA GLY A 61 5.90 17.75 11.12
C GLY A 61 5.93 18.21 9.67
N ILE A 62 6.14 17.32 8.70
CA ILE A 62 6.31 17.66 7.28
C ILE A 62 5.00 17.38 6.54
N PRO A 63 4.33 18.38 5.93
CA PRO A 63 3.13 18.16 5.13
C PRO A 63 3.37 17.21 3.94
N TYR A 64 2.36 16.44 3.54
CA TYR A 64 2.50 15.42 2.48
C TYR A 64 2.94 16.01 1.14
N ASN A 65 2.45 17.21 0.80
CA ASN A 65 2.77 17.90 -0.47
C ASN A 65 4.24 18.38 -0.57
N GLN A 66 4.96 18.40 0.54
CA GLN A 66 6.40 18.69 0.61
C GLN A 66 7.26 17.43 0.50
N LEU A 67 6.66 16.24 0.56
CA LEU A 67 7.39 14.99 0.40
C LEU A 67 7.63 14.65 -1.08
N GLY A 68 8.76 14.00 -1.35
CA GLY A 68 9.08 13.45 -2.68
C GLY A 68 8.11 12.34 -3.15
N CYS A 69 7.20 11.90 -2.29
CA CYS A 69 6.17 10.89 -2.57
C CYS A 69 5.15 11.34 -3.64
N LYS A 70 4.98 12.66 -3.84
CA LYS A 70 3.99 13.21 -4.80
C LYS A 70 4.25 12.87 -6.27
N LYS A 71 5.46 12.43 -6.62
CA LYS A 71 5.87 12.18 -8.01
C LYS A 71 5.31 10.87 -8.60
N CYS A 72 4.61 10.06 -7.81
CA CYS A 72 4.08 8.77 -8.27
C CYS A 72 2.64 8.84 -8.79
N HIS A 73 1.93 9.95 -8.61
CA HIS A 73 0.53 10.05 -9.02
C HIS A 73 0.42 10.40 -10.51
N ALA A 74 -0.45 9.70 -11.23
CA ALA A 74 -0.60 9.86 -12.68
C ALA A 74 -1.56 11.02 -12.97
N THR A 75 -1.04 12.12 -13.50
CA THR A 75 -1.82 13.31 -13.84
C THR A 75 -2.34 13.31 -15.28
N SER A 76 -2.03 12.26 -16.06
CA SER A 76 -2.34 12.19 -17.49
C SER A 76 -2.55 10.76 -17.98
N CYS A 77 -3.33 10.60 -19.05
CA CYS A 77 -3.68 9.29 -19.61
C CYS A 77 -2.49 8.57 -20.26
N ASP A 78 -1.53 9.34 -20.79
CA ASP A 78 -0.32 8.83 -21.46
C ASP A 78 0.63 8.12 -20.50
N ALA A 79 0.58 8.41 -19.20
CA ALA A 79 1.33 7.69 -18.18
C ALA A 79 1.11 6.17 -18.23
N CYS A 80 -0.11 5.73 -18.61
CA CYS A 80 -0.45 4.30 -18.70
C CYS A 80 -0.79 3.82 -20.11
N HIS A 81 -1.32 4.69 -20.96
CA HIS A 81 -1.82 4.29 -22.27
C HIS A 81 -0.85 4.56 -23.41
N MET A 82 0.25 5.29 -23.20
CA MET A 82 1.10 5.72 -24.31
C MET A 82 1.94 4.59 -24.88
N THR A 83 2.00 4.56 -26.21
CA THR A 83 2.99 3.82 -26.98
C THR A 83 3.55 4.74 -28.08
N GLN A 84 4.78 4.48 -28.49
CA GLN A 84 5.50 5.30 -29.46
C GLN A 84 5.99 4.44 -30.62
N LYS A 85 5.81 4.92 -31.86
CA LYS A 85 6.37 4.33 -33.08
C LYS A 85 7.01 5.44 -33.91
N GLY A 86 8.35 5.46 -33.96
CA GLY A 86 9.10 6.63 -34.47
C GLY A 86 8.83 7.85 -33.60
N GLU A 87 8.47 8.97 -34.21
CA GLU A 87 8.11 10.21 -33.50
C GLU A 87 6.65 10.27 -33.05
N LYS A 88 5.79 9.36 -33.55
CA LYS A 88 4.34 9.40 -33.27
C LYS A 88 4.01 8.70 -31.96
N LYS A 89 3.39 9.43 -31.03
CA LYS A 89 2.80 8.91 -29.79
C LYS A 89 1.31 8.63 -29.99
N ARG A 90 0.80 7.56 -29.39
CA ARG A 90 -0.62 7.18 -29.46
C ARG A 90 -1.05 6.40 -28.22
N PHE A 91 -2.35 6.36 -27.95
CA PHE A 91 -2.91 5.51 -26.91
C PHE A 91 -3.08 4.06 -27.36
N SER A 92 -2.87 3.13 -26.43
CA SER A 92 -2.96 1.69 -26.67
C SER A 92 -3.48 0.96 -25.44
N LYS A 93 -4.50 0.13 -25.64
CA LYS A 93 -4.98 -0.81 -24.61
C LYS A 93 -3.91 -1.84 -24.25
N ARG A 94 -3.06 -2.24 -25.20
CA ARG A 94 -1.96 -3.18 -24.95
C ARG A 94 -0.92 -2.60 -23.99
N ALA A 95 -0.62 -1.30 -24.12
CA ALA A 95 0.27 -0.62 -23.19
C ALA A 95 -0.32 -0.62 -21.78
N ALA A 96 -1.60 -0.26 -21.63
CA ALA A 96 -2.27 -0.22 -20.33
C ALA A 96 -2.44 -1.59 -19.66
N LYS A 97 -2.48 -2.68 -20.42
CA LYS A 97 -2.53 -4.06 -19.89
C LYS A 97 -1.15 -4.65 -19.54
N SER A 98 -0.06 -4.00 -19.96
CA SER A 98 1.28 -4.49 -19.65
C SER A 98 1.58 -4.34 -18.16
N MET A 99 2.05 -5.41 -17.50
CA MET A 99 2.48 -5.32 -16.09
C MET A 99 3.55 -4.25 -15.87
N ASN A 100 4.44 -4.04 -16.86
CA ASN A 100 5.51 -3.05 -16.76
C ASN A 100 4.98 -1.62 -16.59
N THR A 101 3.79 -1.33 -17.13
CA THR A 101 3.11 -0.05 -16.95
C THR A 101 2.76 0.19 -15.49
N CYS A 102 2.23 -0.83 -14.81
CA CYS A 102 1.88 -0.77 -13.40
C CYS A 102 3.15 -0.70 -12.51
N MET A 103 4.17 -1.50 -12.84
CA MET A 103 5.38 -1.65 -12.03
C MET A 103 6.25 -0.39 -11.97
N ALA A 104 6.08 0.56 -12.91
CA ALA A 104 6.74 1.86 -12.85
C ALA A 104 6.43 2.61 -11.53
N CYS A 105 5.23 2.44 -10.99
CA CYS A 105 4.82 3.02 -9.70
C CYS A 105 4.68 1.95 -8.60
N HIS A 106 4.22 0.75 -8.93
CA HIS A 106 4.02 -0.36 -7.99
C HIS A 106 5.30 -1.22 -7.80
N SER A 107 6.46 -0.57 -7.69
CA SER A 107 7.76 -1.26 -7.59
C SER A 107 7.90 -2.20 -6.39
N ARG A 108 7.14 -1.94 -5.30
CA ARG A 108 7.03 -2.86 -4.15
C ARG A 108 6.46 -4.22 -4.55
N GLU A 109 5.52 -4.23 -5.48
CA GLU A 109 4.94 -5.47 -6.01
C GLU A 109 5.96 -6.19 -6.90
N GLY A 110 6.70 -5.46 -7.74
CA GLY A 110 7.81 -6.04 -8.51
C GLY A 110 8.89 -6.69 -7.63
N LEU A 111 9.19 -6.11 -6.46
CA LEU A 111 10.08 -6.73 -5.48
C LEU A 111 9.47 -8.00 -4.87
N THR A 112 8.17 -7.99 -4.59
CA THR A 112 7.42 -9.15 -4.09
C THR A 112 7.57 -10.33 -5.04
N PHE A 113 7.24 -10.16 -6.34
CA PHE A 113 7.38 -11.22 -7.34
C PHE A 113 8.83 -11.71 -7.50
N LYS A 114 9.80 -10.80 -7.42
CA LYS A 114 11.22 -11.18 -7.49
C LYS A 114 11.63 -12.08 -6.32
N LEU A 115 11.15 -11.78 -5.11
CA LEU A 115 11.42 -12.60 -3.93
C LEU A 115 10.68 -13.94 -4.02
N ASP A 116 9.42 -13.93 -4.41
CA ASP A 116 8.63 -15.16 -4.58
C ASP A 116 9.25 -16.10 -5.62
N GLY A 117 9.71 -15.57 -6.76
CA GLY A 117 10.41 -16.36 -7.76
C GLY A 117 11.68 -17.02 -7.24
N ARG A 118 12.43 -16.36 -6.33
CA ARG A 118 13.62 -16.95 -5.68
C ARG A 118 13.27 -18.06 -4.69
N HIS A 119 12.08 -18.01 -4.12
CA HIS A 119 11.61 -18.99 -3.14
C HIS A 119 10.66 -20.05 -3.74
N ASN A 120 10.46 -20.04 -5.06
CA ASN A 120 9.50 -20.89 -5.76
C ASN A 120 8.06 -20.77 -5.19
N GLN A 121 7.65 -19.54 -4.88
CA GLN A 121 6.36 -19.18 -4.28
C GLN A 121 5.59 -18.15 -5.12
N LEU A 122 5.78 -18.18 -6.44
CA LEU A 122 5.10 -17.25 -7.34
C LEU A 122 3.57 -17.40 -7.19
N ASP A 123 2.88 -16.27 -7.23
CA ASP A 123 1.42 -16.21 -7.18
C ASP A 123 0.78 -17.13 -8.24
N VAL A 124 -0.19 -17.93 -7.83
CA VAL A 124 -0.85 -18.90 -8.71
C VAL A 124 -1.54 -18.25 -9.91
N HIS A 125 -2.05 -17.02 -9.78
CA HIS A 125 -2.70 -16.31 -10.88
C HIS A 125 -1.66 -15.79 -11.87
N VAL A 126 -0.55 -15.24 -11.36
CA VAL A 126 0.56 -14.79 -12.20
C VAL A 126 1.21 -15.98 -12.92
N ALA A 127 1.38 -17.11 -12.23
CA ALA A 127 1.87 -18.35 -12.83
C ALA A 127 0.93 -18.88 -13.93
N ALA A 128 -0.39 -18.67 -13.78
CA ALA A 128 -1.39 -18.96 -14.81
C ALA A 128 -1.45 -17.90 -15.94
N GLY A 129 -0.57 -16.90 -15.94
CA GLY A 129 -0.47 -15.88 -16.99
C GLY A 129 -1.38 -14.66 -16.80
N MET A 130 -2.07 -14.55 -15.66
CA MET A 130 -2.85 -13.35 -15.36
C MET A 130 -1.94 -12.15 -15.10
N VAL A 131 -2.40 -10.98 -15.56
CA VAL A 131 -1.75 -9.69 -15.33
C VAL A 131 -2.60 -8.80 -14.42
N CYS A 132 -2.02 -7.70 -13.94
CA CYS A 132 -2.67 -6.78 -12.99
C CYS A 132 -4.07 -6.36 -13.45
N SER A 133 -4.25 -6.07 -14.75
CA SER A 133 -5.51 -5.60 -15.32
C SER A 133 -6.58 -6.68 -15.49
N ASP A 134 -6.27 -7.96 -15.24
CA ASP A 134 -7.26 -9.03 -15.29
C ASP A 134 -8.11 -9.04 -14.01
N CYS A 135 -7.52 -8.66 -12.87
CA CYS A 135 -8.22 -8.42 -11.60
C CYS A 135 -8.57 -6.93 -11.40
N HIS A 136 -7.63 -6.02 -11.61
CA HIS A 136 -7.82 -4.57 -11.40
C HIS A 136 -8.20 -3.85 -12.70
N TYR A 137 -9.49 -3.86 -13.02
CA TYR A 137 -10.01 -3.23 -14.24
C TYR A 137 -11.04 -2.13 -13.93
N ARG A 138 -11.34 -1.30 -14.96
CA ARG A 138 -12.35 -0.23 -14.90
C ARG A 138 -12.11 0.79 -13.78
N SER A 139 -12.99 0.81 -12.77
CA SER A 139 -13.02 1.81 -11.70
C SER A 139 -11.90 1.63 -10.68
N ASP A 140 -11.29 0.45 -10.58
CA ASP A 140 -10.17 0.21 -9.65
C ASP A 140 -8.95 1.07 -10.01
N VAL A 141 -8.77 1.33 -11.31
CA VAL A 141 -7.69 2.17 -11.83
C VAL A 141 -8.19 3.60 -12.08
N HIS A 142 -9.26 3.74 -12.86
CA HIS A 142 -9.74 5.06 -13.29
C HIS A 142 -10.60 5.80 -12.27
N GLY A 143 -11.01 5.16 -11.17
CA GLY A 143 -12.05 5.68 -10.28
C GLY A 143 -13.44 5.66 -10.92
N ASP A 144 -14.42 6.12 -10.15
CA ASP A 144 -15.84 6.20 -10.53
C ASP A 144 -16.43 7.60 -10.30
N GLY A 145 -15.56 8.62 -10.23
CA GLY A 145 -15.95 10.01 -9.98
C GLY A 145 -16.22 10.34 -8.51
N ARG A 146 -15.98 9.41 -7.59
CA ARG A 146 -16.06 9.66 -6.14
C ARG A 146 -14.66 9.66 -5.54
N GLU A 147 -14.34 10.75 -4.84
CA GLU A 147 -13.11 10.82 -4.06
C GLU A 147 -13.14 9.83 -2.91
N ARG A 148 -12.00 9.23 -2.60
CA ARG A 148 -11.84 8.30 -1.48
C ARG A 148 -10.54 8.58 -0.74
N THR A 149 -10.52 8.25 0.55
CA THR A 149 -9.37 8.43 1.44
C THR A 149 -8.56 7.15 1.62
N SER A 150 -8.92 6.06 0.93
CA SER A 150 -8.22 4.78 1.04
C SER A 150 -8.59 3.84 -0.11
N MET A 151 -7.64 2.98 -0.53
CA MET A 151 -7.93 1.82 -1.39
C MET A 151 -8.78 0.75 -0.69
N ARG A 152 -8.88 0.83 0.64
CA ARG A 152 -9.76 0.00 1.48
C ARG A 152 -11.09 0.68 1.80
N HIS A 153 -11.38 1.82 1.19
CA HIS A 153 -12.72 2.38 1.29
C HIS A 153 -13.71 1.46 0.56
N PRO A 154 -14.95 1.30 1.02
CA PRO A 154 -15.97 0.54 0.30
C PRO A 154 -16.01 0.92 -1.19
N LYS A 155 -15.97 -0.10 -2.05
CA LYS A 155 -15.99 0.01 -3.52
C LYS A 155 -14.83 0.83 -4.13
N ALA A 156 -13.71 1.02 -3.42
CA ALA A 156 -12.51 1.66 -3.99
C ALA A 156 -11.74 0.72 -4.92
N VAL A 157 -11.51 -0.50 -4.43
CA VAL A 157 -11.05 -1.65 -5.20
C VAL A 157 -12.20 -2.63 -5.20
N ARG A 158 -12.62 -3.06 -6.38
CA ARG A 158 -13.74 -3.98 -6.60
C ARG A 158 -13.28 -5.40 -6.87
N ALA A 159 -12.04 -5.59 -7.28
CA ALA A 159 -11.47 -6.93 -7.44
C ALA A 159 -11.66 -7.75 -6.16
N THR A 160 -12.36 -8.88 -6.28
CA THR A 160 -12.59 -9.83 -5.18
C THR A 160 -12.30 -11.26 -5.64
N CYS A 161 -12.03 -12.16 -4.69
CA CYS A 161 -11.85 -13.58 -4.99
C CYS A 161 -13.18 -14.19 -5.45
N GLU A 162 -14.27 -13.71 -4.87
CA GLU A 162 -15.62 -14.22 -4.99
C GLU A 162 -16.18 -14.06 -6.41
N GLU A 163 -15.85 -12.98 -7.14
CA GLU A 163 -16.27 -12.78 -8.53
C GLU A 163 -15.87 -13.98 -9.43
N CYS A 164 -14.67 -14.53 -9.25
CA CYS A 164 -14.22 -15.71 -9.99
C CYS A 164 -14.60 -16.99 -9.25
N HIS A 165 -14.14 -17.17 -8.01
CA HIS A 165 -14.18 -18.48 -7.36
C HIS A 165 -15.58 -18.88 -6.87
N VAL A 166 -16.44 -17.92 -6.50
CA VAL A 166 -17.78 -18.20 -5.95
C VAL A 166 -18.86 -17.96 -6.99
N GLN A 167 -18.87 -16.78 -7.59
CA GLN A 167 -19.87 -16.34 -8.56
C GLN A 167 -19.61 -16.91 -9.96
N GLN A 168 -18.39 -17.41 -10.21
CA GLN A 168 -18.02 -18.03 -11.49
C GLN A 168 -18.30 -17.11 -12.69
N GLU A 169 -18.08 -15.79 -12.55
CA GLU A 169 -18.23 -14.84 -13.67
C GLU A 169 -17.21 -15.09 -14.79
N ARG A 170 -16.15 -15.86 -14.49
CA ARG A 170 -15.11 -16.30 -15.41
C ARG A 170 -14.66 -17.71 -15.02
N GLU A 171 -14.14 -18.45 -16.00
CA GLU A 171 -13.56 -19.77 -15.77
C GLU A 171 -12.46 -19.71 -14.71
N SER A 172 -12.66 -20.44 -13.61
CA SER A 172 -11.73 -20.52 -12.49
C SER A 172 -12.04 -21.75 -11.64
N PRO A 173 -11.09 -22.22 -10.80
CA PRO A 173 -11.40 -23.25 -9.81
C PRO A 173 -12.55 -22.80 -8.90
N ALA A 174 -13.58 -23.62 -8.77
CA ALA A 174 -14.73 -23.31 -7.95
C ALA A 174 -14.42 -23.38 -6.45
N TYR A 175 -14.98 -22.45 -5.71
CA TYR A 175 -15.00 -22.46 -4.25
C TYR A 175 -15.87 -23.61 -3.77
N ASP A 176 -15.30 -24.48 -2.94
CA ASP A 176 -16.00 -25.58 -2.28
C ASP A 176 -16.25 -25.25 -0.79
N PRO A 177 -17.48 -24.90 -0.38
CA PRO A 177 -17.80 -24.57 1.01
C PRO A 177 -17.68 -25.75 1.97
N ASP A 178 -17.74 -26.99 1.46
CA ASP A 178 -17.85 -28.20 2.27
C ASP A 178 -16.49 -28.76 2.69
N THR A 179 -15.40 -28.22 2.15
CA THR A 179 -14.06 -28.57 2.66
C THR A 179 -13.96 -28.29 4.16
N PRO A 180 -13.18 -29.09 4.91
CA PRO A 180 -13.00 -28.87 6.35
C PRO A 180 -12.52 -27.46 6.70
N SER A 181 -11.63 -26.87 5.89
CA SER A 181 -11.09 -25.53 6.11
C SER A 181 -12.11 -24.41 5.87
N HIS A 182 -12.96 -24.52 4.85
CA HIS A 182 -13.96 -23.49 4.55
C HIS A 182 -15.13 -23.54 5.53
N SER A 183 -15.62 -24.74 5.85
CA SER A 183 -16.74 -24.93 6.77
C SER A 183 -16.41 -24.53 8.22
N ALA A 184 -15.15 -24.66 8.66
CA ALA A 184 -14.75 -24.40 10.05
C ALA A 184 -14.94 -22.95 10.51
N HIS A 185 -14.84 -21.97 9.61
CA HIS A 185 -14.81 -20.55 9.99
C HIS A 185 -16.12 -19.80 9.77
N GLY A 186 -17.09 -20.38 9.06
CA GLY A 186 -18.43 -19.80 8.90
C GLY A 186 -18.41 -18.34 8.44
N GLY A 187 -17.57 -18.01 7.47
CA GLY A 187 -17.46 -16.65 6.91
C GLY A 187 -16.70 -15.61 7.77
N LYS A 188 -16.13 -15.99 8.92
CA LYS A 188 -15.38 -15.07 9.80
C LYS A 188 -14.01 -14.65 9.27
N LEU A 189 -13.48 -15.37 8.28
CA LEU A 189 -12.20 -15.08 7.64
C LEU A 189 -12.45 -14.60 6.21
N ALA A 190 -11.69 -13.59 5.78
CA ALA A 190 -11.55 -13.27 4.37
C ALA A 190 -10.66 -14.34 3.70
N CYS A 191 -10.86 -14.62 2.41
CA CYS A 191 -10.05 -15.59 1.65
C CYS A 191 -8.54 -15.35 1.80
N ALA A 192 -8.15 -14.08 1.87
CA ALA A 192 -6.77 -13.64 2.03
C ALA A 192 -6.13 -14.08 3.36
N ALA A 193 -6.89 -14.34 4.43
CA ALA A 193 -6.35 -14.88 5.68
C ALA A 193 -5.67 -16.25 5.50
N CYS A 194 -6.19 -17.06 4.58
CA CYS A 194 -5.70 -18.42 4.32
C CYS A 194 -4.84 -18.48 3.05
N HIS A 195 -5.26 -17.82 1.98
CA HIS A 195 -4.64 -17.99 0.66
C HIS A 195 -3.42 -17.09 0.42
N VAL A 196 -3.28 -15.98 1.14
CA VAL A 196 -2.05 -15.17 1.11
C VAL A 196 -0.96 -15.87 1.94
N THR A 197 0.13 -16.24 1.27
CA THR A 197 1.19 -17.09 1.85
C THR A 197 2.12 -16.32 2.79
N ASN A 198 2.38 -15.05 2.50
CA ASN A 198 3.22 -14.17 3.27
C ASN A 198 2.81 -12.71 3.04
N THR A 199 3.43 -11.75 3.74
CA THR A 199 3.21 -10.34 3.44
C THR A 199 4.52 -9.60 3.29
N MET A 200 4.64 -8.81 2.21
CA MET A 200 5.80 -7.96 2.00
C MET A 200 5.80 -6.77 2.96
N SER A 201 6.54 -6.87 4.06
CA SER A 201 6.79 -5.77 5.00
C SER A 201 7.97 -4.92 4.56
N CYS A 202 7.80 -3.59 4.62
CA CYS A 202 8.92 -2.65 4.55
C CYS A 202 9.26 -2.25 5.98
N TYR A 203 10.08 -3.07 6.62
CA TYR A 203 10.57 -2.78 7.96
C TYR A 203 11.61 -1.67 7.88
N ASN A 204 11.53 -0.71 8.79
CA ASN A 204 12.49 0.37 8.94
C ASN A 204 12.73 1.07 7.60
N CYS A 205 11.64 1.56 7.02
CA CYS A 205 11.60 2.06 5.66
C CYS A 205 12.53 3.27 5.44
N HIS A 206 12.63 3.75 4.21
CA HIS A 206 13.67 4.67 3.77
C HIS A 206 13.51 6.13 4.21
N PHE A 207 12.57 6.48 5.10
CA PHE A 207 12.15 7.88 5.26
C PHE A 207 13.27 8.83 5.72
N GLY A 208 13.96 8.55 6.83
CA GLY A 208 15.02 9.42 7.35
C GLY A 208 16.18 9.61 6.36
N ALA A 209 16.67 8.52 5.76
CA ALA A 209 17.74 8.57 4.76
C ALA A 209 17.28 9.19 3.43
N PHE A 210 16.05 8.95 3.02
CA PHE A 210 15.47 9.52 1.80
C PHE A 210 15.34 11.04 1.89
N LEU A 211 14.94 11.60 3.04
CA LEU A 211 14.90 13.05 3.22
C LEU A 211 16.27 13.71 3.06
N LYS A 212 17.35 13.03 3.47
CA LYS A 212 18.72 13.54 3.38
C LYS A 212 19.34 13.36 1.98
N THR A 213 19.02 12.26 1.31
CA THR A 213 19.77 11.80 0.11
C THR A 213 18.94 11.78 -1.17
N GLY A 214 17.61 11.86 -1.08
CA GLY A 214 16.68 11.59 -2.18
C GLY A 214 16.65 10.13 -2.65
N GLN A 215 17.43 9.22 -2.04
CA GLN A 215 17.56 7.84 -2.49
C GLN A 215 16.71 6.88 -1.66
N LYS A 216 15.97 6.00 -2.35
CA LYS A 216 15.20 4.91 -1.72
C LYS A 216 16.00 3.61 -1.65
N LYS A 217 16.87 3.35 -2.64
CA LYS A 217 17.61 2.10 -2.78
C LYS A 217 18.58 1.91 -1.60
N GLY A 218 18.57 0.71 -1.00
CA GLY A 218 19.44 0.35 0.12
C GLY A 218 19.09 1.02 1.45
N ASN A 219 18.00 1.77 1.54
CA ASN A 219 17.58 2.50 2.74
C ASN A 219 16.37 1.88 3.45
N PHE A 220 15.96 0.66 3.09
CA PHE A 220 14.87 -0.06 3.75
C PHE A 220 15.21 -1.55 3.86
N LEU A 221 14.49 -2.26 4.72
CA LEU A 221 14.66 -3.68 4.98
C LEU A 221 13.40 -4.42 4.51
N PRO A 222 13.43 -5.07 3.33
CA PRO A 222 12.31 -5.91 2.89
C PRO A 222 12.25 -7.20 3.71
N GLU A 223 11.06 -7.57 4.17
CA GLU A 223 10.82 -8.81 4.90
C GLU A 223 9.53 -9.53 4.46
N LYS A 224 9.60 -10.85 4.26
CA LYS A 224 8.48 -11.72 3.83
C LYS A 224 8.29 -12.98 4.70
N SER A 225 8.97 -13.07 5.84
CA SER A 225 9.01 -14.26 6.70
C SER A 225 7.73 -14.48 7.51
N TRP A 226 6.91 -13.44 7.66
CA TRP A 226 5.68 -13.50 8.43
C TRP A 226 4.44 -13.12 7.60
N MET A 227 3.29 -13.47 8.16
CA MET A 227 2.00 -12.91 7.77
C MET A 227 1.27 -12.49 9.04
N LEU A 228 0.86 -11.23 9.13
CA LEU A 228 0.09 -10.77 10.28
C LEU A 228 -1.40 -11.08 10.07
N LEU A 229 -2.13 -11.38 11.13
CA LEU A 229 -3.59 -11.43 11.11
C LEU A 229 -4.15 -10.11 11.67
N ILE A 230 -5.08 -9.49 10.94
CA ILE A 230 -5.69 -8.21 11.32
C ILE A 230 -7.19 -8.23 11.03
N ASN A 231 -7.98 -7.51 11.82
CA ASN A 231 -9.41 -7.34 11.56
C ASN A 231 -9.63 -6.24 10.51
N TYR A 232 -10.54 -6.50 9.58
CA TYR A 232 -10.99 -5.53 8.58
C TYR A 232 -12.37 -5.94 8.06
N ASN A 233 -13.29 -4.99 7.98
CA ASN A 233 -14.65 -5.21 7.46
C ASN A 233 -15.39 -6.39 8.12
N GLY A 234 -15.24 -6.56 9.44
CA GLY A 234 -15.88 -7.63 10.21
C GLY A 234 -15.25 -9.02 10.08
N GLN A 235 -14.18 -9.17 9.30
CA GLN A 235 -13.46 -10.43 9.12
C GLN A 235 -11.99 -10.31 9.56
N VAL A 236 -11.38 -11.46 9.87
CA VAL A 236 -9.91 -11.54 9.95
C VAL A 236 -9.34 -11.71 8.54
N THR A 237 -8.29 -10.97 8.21
CA THR A 237 -7.62 -11.01 6.92
C THR A 237 -6.09 -10.97 7.10
N SER A 238 -5.36 -11.19 6.01
CA SER A 238 -3.92 -10.90 5.95
C SER A 238 -3.65 -9.41 6.21
N GLY A 239 -2.74 -9.17 7.13
CA GLY A 239 -2.26 -7.87 7.56
C GLY A 239 -0.76 -7.75 7.34
N ASN A 240 -0.29 -6.51 7.32
CA ASN A 240 1.11 -6.21 7.15
C ASN A 240 1.53 -5.06 8.06
N VAL A 241 2.83 -4.92 8.25
CA VAL A 241 3.42 -3.83 9.00
C VAL A 241 4.25 -2.93 8.09
N MET A 242 4.20 -1.63 8.35
CA MET A 242 5.14 -0.64 7.83
C MET A 242 5.72 0.12 9.02
N SER A 243 7.03 -0.01 9.25
CA SER A 243 7.71 0.74 10.29
C SER A 243 8.62 1.82 9.71
N LEU A 244 8.65 2.94 10.40
CA LEU A 244 9.36 4.16 10.03
C LEU A 244 10.05 4.73 11.28
N VAL A 245 11.19 5.37 11.08
CA VAL A 245 11.90 6.07 12.15
C VAL A 245 12.22 7.48 11.69
N TYR A 246 11.97 8.47 12.56
CA TYR A 246 12.35 9.86 12.33
C TYR A 246 12.81 10.52 13.62
N LYS A 247 14.06 11.01 13.65
CA LYS A 247 14.68 11.66 14.83
C LYS A 247 14.49 10.83 16.12
N ASN A 248 14.91 9.57 16.08
CA ASN A 248 14.79 8.59 17.18
C ASN A 248 13.36 8.27 17.65
N ARG A 249 12.33 8.67 16.89
CA ARG A 249 10.94 8.33 17.18
C ARG A 249 10.45 7.27 16.20
N PRO A 250 10.22 6.04 16.68
CA PRO A 250 9.67 4.98 15.86
C PRO A 250 8.17 5.13 15.65
N PHE A 251 7.72 4.63 14.52
CA PHE A 251 6.33 4.63 14.08
C PHE A 251 6.02 3.28 13.44
N VAL A 252 4.83 2.76 13.73
CA VAL A 252 4.33 1.53 13.12
C VAL A 252 2.91 1.72 12.63
N ALA A 253 2.69 1.42 11.35
CA ALA A 253 1.37 1.26 10.77
C ALA A 253 1.07 -0.23 10.54
N TYR A 254 -0.02 -0.71 11.12
CA TYR A 254 -0.64 -2.00 10.78
C TYR A 254 -1.75 -1.77 9.77
N VAL A 255 -1.76 -2.57 8.70
CA VAL A 255 -2.73 -2.40 7.59
C VAL A 255 -3.24 -3.75 7.07
N PRO A 256 -4.52 -3.84 6.66
CA PRO A 256 -5.01 -4.95 5.85
C PRO A 256 -4.29 -4.97 4.49
N TYR A 257 -3.65 -6.09 4.17
CA TYR A 257 -2.74 -6.15 3.02
C TYR A 257 -2.92 -7.40 2.19
N PHE A 258 -2.92 -7.21 0.88
CA PHE A 258 -2.97 -8.26 -0.12
C PHE A 258 -1.67 -8.15 -0.92
N THR A 259 -0.76 -9.10 -0.73
CA THR A 259 0.61 -8.98 -1.25
C THR A 259 0.77 -9.55 -2.66
N HIS A 260 -0.26 -10.15 -3.27
CA HIS A 260 -0.12 -10.93 -4.50
C HIS A 260 0.93 -12.07 -4.39
N SER A 261 0.92 -12.77 -3.25
CA SER A 261 1.63 -14.04 -3.04
C SER A 261 0.58 -15.04 -2.61
N ILE A 262 -0.19 -15.55 -3.57
CA ILE A 262 -1.35 -16.41 -3.33
C ILE A 262 -1.01 -17.87 -3.63
N SER A 263 -1.46 -18.77 -2.76
CA SER A 263 -1.41 -20.22 -2.95
C SER A 263 -2.79 -20.80 -3.23
N ALA A 264 -2.84 -21.87 -4.03
CA ALA A 264 -4.08 -22.57 -4.34
C ALA A 264 -4.63 -23.33 -3.12
N GLN A 265 -3.76 -23.95 -2.33
CA GLN A 265 -4.13 -24.81 -1.21
C GLN A 265 -4.56 -24.01 0.03
N GLY A 266 -4.08 -22.77 0.14
CA GLY A 266 -4.21 -22.00 1.37
C GLY A 266 -3.40 -22.61 2.52
N ARG A 267 -3.48 -21.95 3.67
CA ARG A 267 -2.73 -22.29 4.87
C ARG A 267 -3.37 -23.43 5.66
N ARG A 268 -2.56 -24.23 6.34
CA ARG A 268 -3.06 -25.30 7.23
C ARG A 268 -3.51 -24.70 8.56
N CYS A 269 -4.38 -25.42 9.26
CA CYS A 269 -4.92 -24.95 10.53
C CYS A 269 -3.81 -24.69 11.58
N ASP A 270 -2.83 -25.60 11.71
CA ASP A 270 -1.74 -25.49 12.70
C ASP A 270 -0.74 -24.36 12.43
N ASP A 271 -0.74 -23.80 11.21
CA ASP A 271 0.10 -22.64 10.93
C ASP A 271 -0.45 -21.38 11.63
N CYS A 272 -1.75 -21.37 11.99
CA CYS A 272 -2.43 -20.31 12.73
C CYS A 272 -2.80 -20.73 14.16
N HIS A 273 -3.40 -21.90 14.32
CA HIS A 273 -3.94 -22.39 15.58
C HIS A 273 -2.89 -23.08 16.43
N GLY A 274 -2.75 -22.64 17.67
CA GLY A 274 -1.78 -23.16 18.63
C GLY A 274 -0.33 -22.97 18.20
N ASN A 275 -0.05 -22.08 17.24
CA ASN A 275 1.28 -21.83 16.74
C ASN A 275 2.17 -21.14 17.79
N ALA A 276 3.47 -21.06 17.55
CA ALA A 276 4.43 -20.52 18.53
C ALA A 276 4.12 -19.07 18.95
N ALA A 277 3.58 -18.23 18.06
CA ALA A 277 3.25 -16.84 18.38
C ALA A 277 2.07 -16.80 19.36
N VAL A 278 1.00 -17.54 19.04
CA VAL A 278 -0.18 -17.68 19.90
C VAL A 278 0.20 -18.23 21.26
N GLN A 279 1.01 -19.30 21.31
CA GLN A 279 1.43 -19.93 22.57
C GLN A 279 2.23 -18.98 23.48
N ARG A 280 3.03 -18.08 22.91
CA ARG A 280 3.72 -17.03 23.68
C ARG A 280 2.71 -16.01 24.23
N MET A 281 1.83 -15.51 23.37
CA MET A 281 0.84 -14.48 23.71
C MET A 281 -0.11 -14.90 24.84
N VAL A 282 -0.52 -16.18 24.86
CA VAL A 282 -1.39 -16.73 25.93
C VAL A 282 -0.66 -16.91 27.26
N LYS A 283 0.67 -17.10 27.23
CA LYS A 283 1.52 -17.13 28.44
C LYS A 283 1.84 -15.73 28.97
N GLY A 284 1.32 -14.67 28.34
CA GLY A 284 1.63 -13.28 28.67
C GLY A 284 2.98 -12.81 28.12
N GLU A 285 3.66 -13.62 27.30
CA GLU A 285 4.91 -13.25 26.65
C GLU A 285 4.66 -12.43 25.38
N LYS A 286 5.57 -11.51 25.07
CA LYS A 286 5.57 -10.85 23.75
C LYS A 286 6.15 -11.75 22.68
N VAL A 287 5.64 -11.57 21.46
CA VAL A 287 6.22 -12.16 20.25
C VAL A 287 7.30 -11.22 19.73
N PRO A 288 8.57 -11.65 19.69
CA PRO A 288 9.65 -10.85 19.14
C PRO A 288 9.58 -10.91 17.60
N VAL A 289 8.71 -10.08 17.01
CA VAL A 289 8.43 -10.13 15.57
C VAL A 289 9.66 -9.77 14.76
N MET A 290 10.47 -8.85 15.28
CA MET A 290 11.79 -8.55 14.74
C MET A 290 12.81 -8.41 15.87
N ARG A 291 13.91 -9.16 15.77
CA ARG A 291 15.09 -9.06 16.65
C ARG A 291 16.31 -8.59 15.87
N PHE A 292 17.31 -8.09 16.59
CA PHE A 292 18.60 -7.69 16.02
C PHE A 292 19.70 -8.27 16.89
N GLU A 293 20.44 -9.24 16.35
CA GLU A 293 21.46 -9.99 17.07
C GLU A 293 22.71 -10.06 16.20
N ASN A 294 23.87 -9.77 16.80
CA ASN A 294 25.18 -9.86 16.14
C ASN A 294 25.22 -9.13 14.77
N GLY A 295 24.61 -7.96 14.68
CA GLY A 295 24.58 -7.17 13.44
C GLY A 295 23.52 -7.59 12.42
N THR A 296 22.70 -8.60 12.72
CA THR A 296 21.74 -9.20 11.77
C THR A 296 20.31 -9.08 12.28
N LEU A 297 19.38 -8.78 11.37
CA LEU A 297 17.96 -8.85 11.65
C LEU A 297 17.46 -10.30 11.64
N ILE A 298 16.71 -10.67 12.66
CA ILE A 298 16.11 -12.00 12.79
C ILE A 298 14.60 -11.82 12.84
N PRO A 299 13.90 -12.04 11.72
CA PRO A 299 12.45 -11.93 11.65
C PRO A 299 11.78 -13.15 12.27
N TRP A 300 10.58 -12.95 12.81
CA TRP A 300 9.69 -14.04 13.14
C TRP A 300 9.24 -14.81 11.89
N GLN A 301 9.03 -16.11 12.04
CA GLN A 301 8.61 -17.00 10.96
C GLN A 301 7.14 -17.42 11.15
N GLY A 302 6.33 -17.27 10.11
CA GLY A 302 4.95 -17.73 10.09
C GLY A 302 3.91 -16.70 10.56
N VAL A 303 2.75 -17.18 11.02
CA VAL A 303 1.58 -16.33 11.28
C VAL A 303 1.65 -15.69 12.65
N VAL A 304 1.34 -14.39 12.72
CA VAL A 304 1.34 -13.62 13.97
C VAL A 304 0.03 -12.84 14.11
N PRO A 305 -0.77 -13.06 15.17
CA PRO A 305 -1.93 -12.23 15.47
C PRO A 305 -1.53 -10.78 15.79
N THR A 306 -2.19 -9.79 15.20
CA THR A 306 -1.87 -8.37 15.48
C THR A 306 -2.52 -7.90 16.77
N ILE A 307 -1.83 -8.10 17.90
CA ILE A 307 -2.24 -7.60 19.22
C ILE A 307 -1.12 -6.69 19.75
N PRO A 308 -1.20 -5.36 19.56
CA PRO A 308 -0.06 -4.45 19.70
C PRO A 308 0.76 -4.56 20.97
N ASN A 309 0.11 -4.68 22.13
CA ASN A 309 0.77 -4.80 23.43
C ASN A 309 1.48 -6.15 23.64
N LYS A 310 1.21 -7.15 22.79
CA LYS A 310 1.85 -8.47 22.78
C LYS A 310 2.90 -8.63 21.66
N LEU A 311 3.17 -7.59 20.88
CA LEU A 311 4.21 -7.59 19.84
C LEU A 311 5.43 -6.82 20.32
N ASP A 312 6.61 -7.32 19.95
CA ASP A 312 7.89 -6.67 20.20
C ASP A 312 8.68 -6.48 18.90
N TRP A 313 9.27 -5.29 18.77
CA TRP A 313 9.88 -4.80 17.54
C TRP A 313 11.15 -4.01 17.86
N VAL A 314 12.27 -4.38 17.22
CA VAL A 314 13.52 -3.62 17.32
C VAL A 314 13.69 -2.60 16.19
N TYR A 315 13.41 -1.33 16.47
CA TYR A 315 13.63 -0.28 15.49
C TYR A 315 15.11 0.03 15.34
N LEU A 316 15.53 0.30 14.10
CA LEU A 316 16.93 0.57 13.77
C LEU A 316 17.14 2.02 13.32
N ASP A 317 18.37 2.49 13.33
CA ASP A 317 18.83 3.63 12.53
C ASP A 317 19.84 3.15 11.49
N LYS A 318 19.91 3.87 10.37
CA LYS A 318 20.89 3.63 9.32
C LYS A 318 22.08 4.57 9.50
N THR A 319 23.21 4.01 9.90
CA THR A 319 24.50 4.72 10.03
C THR A 319 25.40 4.42 8.82
N PRO A 320 26.50 5.18 8.60
CA PRO A 320 27.52 4.82 7.61
C PRO A 320 28.11 3.41 7.82
N GLN A 321 28.12 2.92 9.07
CA GLN A 321 28.62 1.59 9.44
C GLN A 321 27.54 0.49 9.34
N GLY A 322 26.34 0.82 8.84
CA GLY A 322 25.22 -0.12 8.70
C GLY A 322 24.06 0.15 9.66
N TRP A 323 23.19 -0.84 9.78
CA TRP A 323 22.02 -0.77 10.65
C TRP A 323 22.40 -1.03 12.11
N ARG A 324 21.83 -0.24 13.02
CA ARG A 324 22.02 -0.42 14.47
C ARG A 324 20.68 -0.20 15.19
N PRO A 325 20.40 -0.89 16.30
CA PRO A 325 19.22 -0.61 17.12
C PRO A 325 19.18 0.84 17.58
N LEU A 326 18.00 1.43 17.64
CA LEU A 326 17.81 2.74 18.24
C LEU A 326 18.18 2.68 19.73
N GLN A 327 18.97 3.66 20.17
CA GLN A 327 19.29 3.88 21.58
C GLN A 327 18.22 4.80 22.18
N ASP A 328 17.78 4.51 23.41
CA ASP A 328 16.81 5.32 24.16
C ASP A 328 15.55 5.68 23.35
N ALA A 329 15.08 4.73 22.54
CA ALA A 329 13.94 4.94 21.67
C ALA A 329 12.68 5.18 22.49
N GLN A 330 11.96 6.24 22.15
CA GLN A 330 10.60 6.44 22.66
C GLN A 330 9.70 5.28 22.21
N PRO A 331 8.62 4.96 22.97
CA PRO A 331 7.64 3.99 22.52
C PRO A 331 7.15 4.32 21.12
N ALA A 332 7.04 3.30 20.26
CA ALA A 332 6.58 3.52 18.90
C ALA A 332 5.14 4.04 18.89
N LYS A 333 4.90 5.10 18.11
CA LYS A 333 3.53 5.51 17.84
C LYS A 333 2.89 4.49 16.90
N ILE A 334 1.73 4.00 17.28
CA ILE A 334 1.01 2.95 16.55
C ILE A 334 -0.17 3.56 15.80
N GLN A 335 -0.30 3.20 14.54
CA GLN A 335 -1.44 3.50 13.69
C GLN A 335 -2.05 2.21 13.15
N PHE A 336 -3.37 2.12 13.21
CA PHE A 336 -4.14 1.16 12.43
C PHE A 336 -4.69 1.88 11.21
N ALA A 337 -4.01 1.73 10.08
CA ALA A 337 -4.37 2.44 8.86
C ALA A 337 -5.25 1.57 7.95
N ALA A 338 -5.87 2.23 6.97
CA ALA A 338 -6.74 1.61 5.98
C ALA A 338 -7.91 0.81 6.62
N TYR A 339 -8.45 1.34 7.72
CA TYR A 339 -9.55 0.77 8.50
C TYR A 339 -9.27 -0.60 9.12
N GLY A 340 -8.00 -0.98 9.22
CA GLY A 340 -7.61 -2.16 10.00
C GLY A 340 -7.91 -1.97 11.48
N GLN A 341 -8.06 -3.09 12.20
CA GLN A 341 -8.25 -3.12 13.65
C GLN A 341 -7.41 -4.26 14.25
N PRO A 342 -6.94 -4.10 15.50
CA PRO A 342 -6.22 -5.17 16.18
C PRO A 342 -7.10 -6.42 16.31
N MET A 343 -6.45 -7.57 16.47
CA MET A 343 -7.11 -8.77 16.93
C MET A 343 -7.55 -8.62 18.39
N THR A 344 -8.64 -9.28 18.74
CA THR A 344 -9.20 -9.28 20.10
C THR A 344 -8.64 -10.42 20.94
N GLU A 345 -8.67 -10.29 22.27
CA GLU A 345 -8.28 -11.39 23.17
C GLU A 345 -9.15 -12.64 22.94
N LYS A 346 -10.44 -12.48 22.69
CA LYS A 346 -11.33 -13.61 22.31
C LYS A 346 -10.87 -14.33 21.05
N GLN A 347 -10.35 -13.61 20.05
CA GLN A 347 -9.79 -14.23 18.86
C GLN A 347 -8.45 -14.92 19.16
N LEU A 348 -7.64 -14.38 20.07
CA LEU A 348 -6.43 -15.05 20.53
C LEU A 348 -6.76 -16.37 21.24
N GLU A 349 -7.75 -16.38 22.12
CA GLU A 349 -8.26 -17.59 22.79
C GLU A 349 -8.74 -18.63 21.77
N ALA A 350 -9.47 -18.20 20.74
CA ALA A 350 -9.91 -19.09 19.66
C ALA A 350 -8.73 -19.67 18.86
N LEU A 351 -7.69 -18.85 18.60
CA LEU A 351 -6.46 -19.33 17.97
C LEU A 351 -5.65 -20.25 18.88
N ALA A 352 -5.76 -20.14 20.20
CA ALA A 352 -5.04 -21.00 21.14
C ALA A 352 -5.56 -22.45 21.13
N GLN A 353 -6.84 -22.62 20.76
CA GLN A 353 -7.46 -23.93 20.60
C GLN A 353 -6.86 -24.62 19.37
N LYS A 354 -6.21 -25.77 19.57
CA LYS A 354 -5.82 -26.63 18.46
C LYS A 354 -7.08 -27.21 17.82
N PRO A 355 -7.17 -27.27 16.49
CA PRO A 355 -8.29 -27.91 15.82
C PRO A 355 -8.34 -29.37 16.27
N GLN A 356 -9.49 -29.84 16.72
CA GLN A 356 -9.69 -31.28 16.88
C GLN A 356 -9.63 -31.88 15.48
N ALA A 357 -8.79 -32.89 15.28
CA ALA A 357 -8.84 -33.68 14.07
C ALA A 357 -10.26 -34.24 13.97
N LYS A 358 -11.06 -33.76 13.01
CA LYS A 358 -12.28 -34.46 12.64
C LYS A 358 -11.81 -35.81 12.07
N GLN A 359 -12.14 -36.89 12.77
CA GLN A 359 -11.99 -38.25 12.28
C GLN A 359 -12.83 -38.46 11.02
#